data_AF-A0A522DY62-F1
#
_entry.id   AF-A0A522DY62-F1
#
_cell.length_a   1.000
_cell.length_b   1.000
_cell.length_c   1.000
_cell.angle_alpha   90.00
_cell.angle_beta   90.00
_cell.angle_gamma   90.00
#
_symmetry.space_group_name_H-M   'P 1'
#
loop_
_entity.id
_entity.type
_entity.pdbx_description
1 polymer ?
#
loop_
_entity_poly.entity_id
_entity_poly.type
_entity_poly.pdbx_seq_one_letter_code
_entity_poly.pdbx_strand_id
1 'polypeptide(L)'
;MKIIFDAAIDLLKEVGVHVLGHVLGHKATKKHEPLSLNEGHYLAVREQLSELSSQHEDNLALQQQRLALEKEALAVQTQLSKDYLAHLHTAQQKEVELRVQEIQASFDTHNWSGVLSRQEAVKLLTQTAAQTRLLMIVSEPDVSPSCPPSFQHDLGKEVRGKLKQFLEKYYPAHSNATVEFFGKFFKSEVFDTEIKQIEDVLAPLHLATIVSDVTRNEVMFHLRLCFGADAPAFSLSPAFPWKEEHQRLMAEGMDKEDSLEAVQKAIVDIQQLLAGMLADIYFLWLNPLHEPRLFTLAEDKRFPADWLDTVFAALRDVQTKRLAEYEKALREKEQSTELVPVESKKEEDWQTIGKYKVKEGLAVDNETGLMWCRFAVGQKWENGTVQGEAQEVTWEESFLIANNFNRMGGYGGYTDWRLPTIEELQTLLDNYEGDKNKKVQYINSIIFPRNFFMLWSSFSSPGDSYAWCMRFDYGKSENTFKQHNYGVRLVRGTK
;
A
#
# COMPACT_ATOMS: atom_id res chain seq x y z
N MET A 1 6.12 -17.79 29.05
CA MET A 1 5.51 -16.59 28.42
C MET A 1 6.47 -15.83 27.52
N LYS A 2 7.55 -15.23 28.03
CA LYS A 2 8.54 -14.51 27.18
C LYS A 2 9.03 -15.33 25.97
N ILE A 3 9.35 -16.62 26.16
CA ILE A 3 9.78 -17.54 25.09
C ILE A 3 8.75 -17.66 23.96
N ILE A 4 7.45 -17.65 24.27
CA ILE A 4 6.37 -17.82 23.28
C ILE A 4 6.33 -16.60 22.34
N PHE A 5 6.48 -15.40 22.91
CA PHE A 5 6.46 -14.16 22.15
C PHE A 5 7.80 -13.86 21.48
N ASP A 6 8.93 -14.21 22.11
CA ASP A 6 10.26 -14.11 21.51
C ASP A 6 10.35 -14.98 20.23
N ALA A 7 9.73 -16.17 20.26
CA ALA A 7 9.65 -17.02 19.07
C ALA A 7 8.83 -16.35 17.94
N ALA A 8 7.78 -15.58 18.26
CA ALA A 8 7.05 -14.78 17.27
C ALA A 8 7.88 -13.59 16.75
N ILE A 9 8.85 -13.08 17.50
CA ILE A 9 9.86 -12.11 17.01
C ILE A 9 10.82 -12.80 16.03
N ASP A 10 11.19 -14.05 16.27
CA ASP A 10 12.07 -14.78 15.34
C ASP A 10 11.40 -14.96 13.97
N LEU A 11 10.08 -15.14 13.92
CA LEU A 11 9.29 -15.10 12.68
C LEU A 11 9.59 -13.82 11.87
N LEU A 12 9.66 -12.66 12.53
CA LEU A 12 9.93 -11.39 11.88
C LEU A 12 11.37 -11.25 11.38
N LYS A 13 12.33 -11.84 12.08
CA LYS A 13 13.72 -11.88 11.61
C LYS A 13 13.80 -12.68 10.31
N GLU A 14 13.10 -13.80 10.22
CA GLU A 14 13.04 -14.62 9.01
C GLU A 14 12.29 -13.90 7.87
N VAL A 15 11.17 -13.24 8.17
CA VAL A 15 10.40 -12.43 7.22
C VAL A 15 11.21 -11.20 6.74
N GLY A 16 12.11 -10.69 7.56
CA GLY A 16 13.06 -9.59 7.27
C GLY A 16 13.95 -9.87 6.06
N VAL A 17 14.52 -11.06 6.01
CA VAL A 17 15.63 -11.43 5.10
C VAL A 17 15.17 -11.63 3.65
N HIS A 18 13.92 -12.02 3.40
CA HIS A 18 13.46 -12.43 2.07
C HIS A 18 12.73 -11.34 1.24
N VAL A 19 12.36 -10.22 1.85
CA VAL A 19 11.29 -9.34 1.32
C VAL A 19 11.79 -7.99 0.78
N LEU A 20 13.07 -7.66 0.97
CA LEU A 20 13.69 -6.46 0.38
C LEU A 20 13.55 -6.38 -1.15
N GLY A 21 13.19 -7.48 -1.83
CA GLY A 21 12.87 -7.51 -3.26
C GLY A 21 11.43 -7.13 -3.65
N HIS A 22 10.43 -7.27 -2.75
CA HIS A 22 9.01 -7.06 -3.10
C HIS A 22 8.48 -5.67 -2.79
N VAL A 23 8.90 -5.07 -1.66
CA VAL A 23 8.39 -3.76 -1.18
C VAL A 23 8.82 -2.59 -2.07
N LEU A 24 9.92 -2.75 -2.82
CA LEU A 24 10.45 -1.74 -3.75
C LEU A 24 10.19 -2.07 -5.22
N GLY A 25 9.39 -3.09 -5.51
CA GLY A 25 9.06 -3.40 -6.89
C GLY A 25 8.46 -4.78 -7.08
N HIS A 26 7.17 -4.78 -7.44
CA HIS A 26 6.76 -5.51 -8.63
C HIS A 26 7.41 -4.88 -9.87
N LYS A 27 8.73 -5.06 -9.93
CA LYS A 27 9.74 -4.86 -10.97
C LYS A 27 11.07 -4.50 -10.30
N ALA A 28 11.80 -5.53 -9.86
CA ALA A 28 13.25 -5.50 -9.74
C ALA A 28 13.95 -5.31 -11.12
N THR A 29 13.43 -4.42 -11.97
CA THR A 29 13.95 -4.07 -13.30
C THR A 29 14.11 -2.57 -13.53
N LYS A 30 13.86 -1.69 -12.54
CA LYS A 30 14.14 -0.26 -12.68
C LYS A 30 14.93 0.32 -11.51
N LYS A 31 16.26 0.20 -11.57
CA LYS A 31 17.23 0.92 -10.73
C LYS A 31 17.20 2.47 -10.88
N HIS A 32 16.13 3.04 -11.44
CA HIS A 32 16.10 4.43 -11.93
C HIS A 32 14.74 5.14 -11.78
N GLU A 33 13.84 4.67 -10.92
CA GLU A 33 12.58 5.38 -10.66
C GLU A 33 12.80 6.44 -9.56
N PRO A 34 12.52 7.73 -9.81
CA PRO A 34 12.72 8.80 -8.82
C PRO A 34 11.75 8.66 -7.65
N LEU A 35 12.09 9.27 -6.51
CA LEU A 35 11.20 9.38 -5.34
C LEU A 35 9.85 9.99 -5.76
N SER A 36 8.76 9.42 -5.25
CA SER A 36 7.45 10.08 -5.35
C SER A 36 7.43 11.34 -4.47
N LEU A 37 6.50 12.26 -4.74
CA LEU A 37 6.36 13.49 -3.94
C LEU A 37 6.16 13.19 -2.45
N ASN A 38 5.33 12.19 -2.13
CA ASN A 38 5.04 11.79 -0.76
C ASN A 38 6.24 11.11 -0.10
N GLU A 39 7.05 10.34 -0.86
CA GLU A 39 8.29 9.73 -0.35
C GLU A 39 9.37 10.78 -0.04
N GLY A 40 9.58 11.75 -0.93
CA GLY A 40 10.53 12.84 -0.71
C GLY A 40 10.10 13.77 0.43
N HIS A 41 8.81 14.11 0.50
CA HIS A 41 8.26 14.89 1.61
C HIS A 41 8.38 14.15 2.94
N TYR A 42 8.14 12.84 2.95
CA TYR A 42 8.35 12.01 4.14
C TYR A 42 9.81 12.07 4.63
N LEU A 43 10.79 11.89 3.74
CA LEU A 43 12.21 11.96 4.11
C LEU A 43 12.60 13.33 4.68
N ALA A 44 12.17 14.41 4.03
CA ALA A 44 12.47 15.77 4.47
C ALA A 44 11.89 16.07 5.87
N VAL A 45 10.64 15.69 6.12
CA VAL A 45 10.00 15.88 7.45
C VAL A 45 10.71 15.05 8.52
N ARG A 46 11.14 13.82 8.19
CA ARG A 46 11.88 12.95 9.11
C ARG A 46 13.26 13.50 9.46
N GLU A 47 13.96 14.07 8.49
CA GLU A 47 15.26 14.73 8.72
C GLU A 47 15.12 15.93 9.65
N GLN A 48 14.14 16.80 9.38
CA GLN A 48 13.85 17.95 10.25
C GLN A 48 13.48 17.53 11.68
N LEU A 49 12.66 16.48 11.84
CA LEU A 49 12.33 15.92 13.15
C LEU A 49 13.56 15.37 13.89
N SER A 50 14.49 14.73 13.17
CA SER A 50 15.75 14.25 13.74
C SER A 50 16.64 15.40 14.23
N GLU A 51 16.75 16.47 13.44
CA GLU A 51 17.50 17.68 13.83
C GLU A 51 16.90 18.35 15.07
N LEU A 52 15.58 18.51 15.09
CA LEU A 52 14.84 19.09 16.22
C LEU A 52 14.99 18.27 17.50
N SER A 53 14.98 16.93 17.38
CA SER A 53 15.13 16.02 18.53
C SER A 53 16.52 16.07 19.16
N SER A 54 17.53 16.61 18.46
CA SER A 54 18.89 16.81 18.98
C SER A 54 19.06 18.11 19.80
N GLN A 55 18.06 18.98 19.80
CA GLN A 55 18.09 20.29 20.46
C GLN A 55 17.41 20.22 21.86
N HIS A 56 17.84 21.07 22.80
CA HIS A 56 17.37 21.03 24.19
C HIS A 56 15.88 21.43 24.32
N GLU A 57 15.09 20.65 25.07
CA GLU A 57 13.61 20.69 25.08
C GLU A 57 12.97 21.84 25.86
N ASP A 58 13.75 22.76 26.44
CA ASP A 58 13.24 23.80 27.37
C ASP A 58 12.56 24.99 26.69
N ASN A 59 12.54 25.04 25.35
CA ASN A 59 11.94 26.15 24.59
C ASN A 59 10.53 25.79 24.09
N LEU A 60 9.51 26.50 24.59
CA LEU A 60 8.11 26.32 24.20
C LEU A 60 7.88 26.48 22.68
N ALA A 61 8.60 27.39 22.02
CA ALA A 61 8.49 27.57 20.57
C ALA A 61 9.02 26.34 19.80
N LEU A 62 10.09 25.73 20.33
CA LEU A 62 10.68 24.51 19.78
C LEU A 62 9.74 23.31 19.95
N GLN A 63 9.09 23.21 21.12
CA GLN A 63 8.06 22.18 21.38
C GLN A 63 6.87 22.33 20.44
N GLN A 64 6.40 23.56 20.19
CA GLN A 64 5.31 23.83 19.25
C GLN A 64 5.68 23.50 17.81
N GLN A 65 6.91 23.84 17.40
CA GLN A 65 7.44 23.49 16.09
C GLN A 65 7.52 21.97 15.91
N ARG A 66 8.06 21.25 16.90
CA ARG A 66 8.13 19.79 16.87
C ARG A 66 6.74 19.16 16.76
N LEU A 67 5.77 19.61 17.55
CA LEU A 67 4.40 19.10 17.49
C LEU A 67 3.76 19.36 16.10
N ALA A 68 4.05 20.49 15.48
CA ALA A 68 3.57 20.79 14.12
C ALA A 68 4.18 19.83 13.10
N LEU A 69 5.49 19.58 13.16
CA LEU A 69 6.15 18.61 12.29
C LEU A 69 5.69 17.17 12.54
N GLU A 70 5.43 16.77 13.79
CA GLU A 70 4.91 15.43 14.09
C GLU A 70 3.52 15.21 13.47
N LYS A 71 2.67 16.25 13.48
CA LYS A 71 1.36 16.20 12.79
C LYS A 71 1.51 16.12 11.27
N GLU A 72 2.45 16.85 10.71
CA GLU A 72 2.76 16.80 9.28
C GLU A 72 3.30 15.42 8.88
N ALA A 73 4.25 14.88 9.65
CA ALA A 73 4.79 13.54 9.46
C ALA A 73 3.68 12.49 9.45
N LEU A 74 2.76 12.55 10.42
CA LEU A 74 1.62 11.63 10.50
C LEU A 74 0.70 11.75 9.27
N ALA A 75 0.47 12.96 8.76
CA ALA A 75 -0.34 13.19 7.58
C ALA A 75 0.31 12.59 6.32
N VAL A 76 1.61 12.85 6.11
CA VAL A 76 2.38 12.30 4.99
C VAL A 76 2.45 10.78 5.09
N GLN A 77 2.72 10.25 6.29
CA GLN A 77 2.74 8.82 6.58
C GLN A 77 1.41 8.14 6.23
N THR A 78 0.30 8.77 6.63
CA THR A 78 -1.06 8.27 6.34
C THR A 78 -1.33 8.24 4.84
N GLN A 79 -0.89 9.26 4.10
CA GLN A 79 -1.09 9.30 2.66
C GLN A 79 -0.24 8.25 1.95
N LEU A 80 1.04 8.12 2.32
CA LEU A 80 1.95 7.15 1.73
C LEU A 80 1.50 5.70 1.98
N SER A 81 1.01 5.44 3.19
CA SER A 81 0.35 4.17 3.57
C SER A 81 -0.83 3.83 2.65
N LYS A 82 -1.70 4.81 2.32
CA LYS A 82 -2.84 4.59 1.41
C LYS A 82 -2.38 4.29 -0.02
N ASP A 83 -1.43 5.07 -0.52
CA ASP A 83 -0.90 4.89 -1.88
C ASP A 83 -0.31 3.49 -2.03
N TYR A 84 0.47 3.06 -1.03
CA TYR A 84 1.07 1.73 -0.99
C TYR A 84 0.03 0.60 -1.00
N LEU A 85 -0.99 0.68 -0.14
CA LEU A 85 -2.06 -0.33 -0.08
C LEU A 85 -2.84 -0.41 -1.41
N ALA A 86 -3.08 0.73 -2.08
CA ALA A 86 -3.77 0.76 -3.37
C ALA A 86 -2.96 0.07 -4.48
N HIS A 87 -1.63 0.25 -4.49
CA HIS A 87 -0.73 -0.42 -5.42
C HIS A 87 -0.72 -1.94 -5.21
N LEU A 88 -0.59 -2.39 -3.95
CA LEU A 88 -0.63 -3.82 -3.63
C LEU A 88 -1.95 -4.47 -4.01
N HIS A 89 -3.07 -3.80 -3.74
CA HIS A 89 -4.39 -4.29 -4.11
C HIS A 89 -4.52 -4.53 -5.62
N THR A 90 -4.01 -3.59 -6.43
CA THR A 90 -4.03 -3.72 -7.90
C THR A 90 -3.21 -4.91 -8.40
N ALA A 91 -2.08 -5.21 -7.74
CA ALA A 91 -1.27 -6.38 -8.07
C ALA A 91 -1.98 -7.68 -7.68
N GLN A 92 -2.50 -7.74 -6.45
CA GLN A 92 -3.23 -8.89 -5.92
C GLN A 92 -4.46 -9.24 -6.76
N GLN A 93 -5.21 -8.25 -7.25
CA GLN A 93 -6.38 -8.48 -8.09
C GLN A 93 -6.03 -9.26 -9.38
N LYS A 94 -4.90 -8.96 -10.01
CA LYS A 94 -4.45 -9.67 -11.23
C LYS A 94 -4.10 -11.12 -10.94
N GLU A 95 -3.48 -11.39 -9.80
CA GLU A 95 -3.14 -12.74 -9.36
C GLU A 95 -4.39 -13.56 -9.01
N VAL A 96 -5.37 -12.93 -8.34
CA VAL A 96 -6.67 -13.52 -8.06
C VAL A 96 -7.41 -13.88 -9.35
N GLU A 97 -7.45 -12.97 -10.33
CA GLU A 97 -8.07 -13.22 -11.64
C GLU A 97 -7.45 -14.43 -12.35
N LEU A 98 -6.12 -14.52 -12.36
CA LEU A 98 -5.39 -15.65 -12.93
C LEU A 98 -5.73 -16.95 -12.17
N ARG A 99 -5.68 -16.93 -10.84
CA ARG A 99 -5.93 -18.13 -10.03
C ARG A 99 -7.37 -18.62 -10.16
N VAL A 100 -8.36 -17.74 -10.25
CA VAL A 100 -9.76 -18.12 -10.46
C VAL A 100 -9.96 -18.84 -11.79
N GLN A 101 -9.17 -18.53 -12.83
CA GLN A 101 -9.21 -19.26 -14.11
C GLN A 101 -8.60 -20.66 -13.99
N GLU A 102 -7.55 -20.82 -13.18
CA GLU A 102 -6.81 -22.08 -13.00
C GLU A 102 -7.39 -22.99 -11.92
N ILE A 103 -8.25 -22.47 -11.04
CA ILE A 103 -8.73 -23.18 -9.85
C ILE A 103 -9.42 -24.51 -10.18
N GLN A 104 -10.06 -24.60 -11.36
CA GLN A 104 -10.69 -25.84 -11.82
C GLN A 104 -9.66 -26.96 -12.00
N ALA A 105 -8.55 -26.68 -12.70
CA ALA A 105 -7.49 -27.65 -12.90
C ALA A 105 -6.81 -28.04 -11.58
N SER A 106 -6.67 -27.09 -10.65
CA SER A 106 -6.09 -27.34 -9.32
C SER A 106 -6.97 -28.26 -8.46
N PHE A 107 -8.29 -28.03 -8.42
CA PHE A 107 -9.22 -28.90 -7.70
C PHE A 107 -9.39 -30.28 -8.34
N ASP A 108 -9.25 -30.40 -9.66
CA ASP A 108 -9.36 -31.68 -10.36
C ASP A 108 -8.09 -32.55 -10.20
N THR A 109 -6.92 -31.93 -9.99
CA THR A 109 -5.63 -32.61 -9.80
C THR A 109 -5.38 -33.06 -8.36
N HIS A 110 -5.94 -32.36 -7.38
CA HIS A 110 -5.78 -32.66 -5.97
C HIS A 110 -7.06 -33.31 -5.43
N ASN A 111 -6.94 -34.48 -4.81
CA ASN A 111 -8.10 -35.21 -4.27
C ASN A 111 -8.53 -34.56 -2.92
N TRP A 112 -9.12 -33.37 -3.01
CA TRP A 112 -9.46 -32.50 -1.89
C TRP A 112 -10.36 -33.21 -0.88
N SER A 113 -9.92 -33.30 0.38
CA SER A 113 -10.57 -34.05 1.47
C SER A 113 -11.85 -33.39 2.02
N GLY A 114 -12.42 -32.39 1.33
CA GLY A 114 -13.75 -31.86 1.63
C GLY A 114 -13.82 -30.74 2.68
N VAL A 115 -12.68 -30.17 3.07
CA VAL A 115 -12.63 -29.02 4.00
C VAL A 115 -13.21 -27.76 3.37
N LEU A 116 -12.80 -27.43 2.14
CA LEU A 116 -13.22 -26.24 1.41
C LEU A 116 -13.81 -26.67 0.06
N SER A 117 -15.04 -26.27 -0.25
CA SER A 117 -15.59 -26.49 -1.58
C SER A 117 -15.02 -25.50 -2.59
N ARG A 118 -15.01 -25.89 -3.87
CA ARG A 118 -14.59 -25.00 -4.97
C ARG A 118 -15.37 -23.68 -4.96
N GLN A 119 -16.68 -23.72 -4.69
CA GLN A 119 -17.51 -22.52 -4.66
C GLN A 119 -17.14 -21.58 -3.51
N GLU A 120 -16.82 -22.13 -2.33
CA GLU A 120 -16.33 -21.36 -1.19
C GLU A 120 -14.94 -20.76 -1.47
N ALA A 121 -14.02 -21.52 -2.09
CA ALA A 121 -12.71 -21.02 -2.48
C ALA A 121 -12.81 -19.86 -3.49
N VAL A 122 -13.61 -20.01 -4.55
CA VAL A 122 -13.86 -18.94 -5.52
C VAL A 122 -14.50 -17.74 -4.84
N LYS A 123 -15.46 -17.96 -3.94
CA LYS A 123 -16.10 -16.88 -3.18
C LYS A 123 -15.08 -16.12 -2.32
N LEU A 124 -14.20 -16.83 -1.60
CA LEU A 124 -13.14 -16.20 -0.82
C LEU A 124 -12.21 -15.38 -1.73
N LEU A 125 -11.74 -15.94 -2.83
CA LEU A 125 -10.87 -15.24 -3.79
C LEU A 125 -11.54 -13.98 -4.35
N THR A 126 -12.78 -14.08 -4.81
CA THR A 126 -13.50 -12.99 -5.48
C THR A 126 -14.09 -11.93 -4.53
N GLN A 127 -14.48 -12.30 -3.32
CA GLN A 127 -14.90 -11.34 -2.29
C GLN A 127 -13.74 -10.49 -1.76
N THR A 128 -12.50 -10.90 -2.01
CA THR A 128 -11.29 -10.17 -1.61
C THR A 128 -11.00 -8.95 -2.50
N ALA A 129 -11.75 -8.75 -3.58
CA ALA A 129 -11.46 -7.72 -4.60
C ALA A 129 -11.73 -6.25 -4.17
N ALA A 130 -12.13 -5.98 -2.94
CA ALA A 130 -12.49 -4.63 -2.49
C ALA A 130 -11.47 -3.96 -1.54
N GLN A 131 -10.72 -4.73 -0.74
CA GLN A 131 -9.79 -4.20 0.28
C GLN A 131 -8.69 -5.23 0.63
N THR A 132 -7.47 -4.76 0.87
CA THR A 132 -6.35 -5.57 1.41
C THR A 132 -6.71 -6.08 2.80
N ARG A 133 -6.84 -7.40 2.97
CA ARG A 133 -7.22 -8.06 4.23
C ARG A 133 -6.37 -9.29 4.50
N LEU A 134 -6.18 -9.60 5.78
CA LEU A 134 -5.59 -10.85 6.23
C LEU A 134 -6.70 -11.87 6.51
N LEU A 135 -6.60 -13.06 5.93
CA LEU A 135 -7.45 -14.18 6.34
C LEU A 135 -6.81 -14.87 7.55
N MET A 136 -7.47 -14.83 8.69
CA MET A 136 -7.03 -15.50 9.92
C MET A 136 -7.83 -16.79 10.10
N ILE A 137 -7.18 -17.91 9.86
CA ILE A 137 -7.77 -19.25 10.00
C ILE A 137 -7.30 -19.84 11.33
N VAL A 138 -8.24 -20.21 12.19
CA VAL A 138 -7.93 -20.84 13.47
C VAL A 138 -8.73 -22.13 13.58
N SER A 139 -8.03 -23.25 13.75
CA SER A 139 -8.68 -24.54 13.98
C SER A 139 -9.11 -24.66 15.45
N GLU A 140 -10.09 -25.53 15.71
CA GLU A 140 -10.37 -25.91 17.09
C GLU A 140 -9.13 -26.64 17.67
N PRO A 141 -8.71 -26.38 18.92
CA PRO A 141 -7.55 -27.04 19.51
C PRO A 141 -7.75 -28.56 19.57
N ASP A 142 -6.74 -29.32 19.16
CA ASP A 142 -6.70 -30.78 19.35
C ASP A 142 -6.36 -31.05 20.82
N VAL A 143 -7.35 -31.51 21.60
CA VAL A 143 -7.21 -31.73 23.03
C VAL A 143 -7.08 -33.20 23.35
N SER A 144 -5.91 -33.59 23.86
CA SER A 144 -5.66 -34.95 24.30
C SER A 144 -6.69 -35.43 25.33
N PRO A 145 -7.20 -36.67 25.24
CA PRO A 145 -8.09 -37.26 26.26
C PRO A 145 -7.47 -37.34 27.67
N SER A 146 -6.15 -37.16 27.78
CA SER A 146 -5.45 -37.08 29.08
C SER A 146 -5.60 -35.72 29.78
N CYS A 147 -6.18 -34.71 29.12
CA CYS A 147 -6.35 -33.36 29.67
C CYS A 147 -7.59 -33.26 30.56
N PRO A 148 -7.69 -32.22 31.41
CA PRO A 148 -8.87 -32.00 32.26
C PRO A 148 -10.18 -31.87 31.45
N PRO A 149 -11.35 -32.23 32.02
CA PRO A 149 -12.63 -32.15 31.32
C PRO A 149 -12.99 -30.74 30.80
N SER A 150 -12.61 -29.69 31.54
CA SER A 150 -12.82 -28.30 31.10
C SER A 150 -12.13 -27.99 29.77
N PHE A 151 -10.92 -28.51 29.57
CA PHE A 151 -10.19 -28.32 28.31
C PHE A 151 -10.86 -29.09 27.18
N GLN A 152 -11.35 -30.31 27.44
CA GLN A 152 -11.99 -31.14 26.41
C GLN A 152 -13.34 -30.59 25.94
N HIS A 153 -14.09 -29.90 26.81
CA HIS A 153 -15.46 -29.50 26.52
C HIS A 153 -15.65 -28.01 26.19
N ASP A 154 -14.80 -27.14 26.75
CA ASP A 154 -15.04 -25.70 26.74
C ASP A 154 -13.93 -24.90 26.05
N LEU A 155 -12.66 -25.32 26.14
CA LEU A 155 -11.52 -24.59 25.57
C LEU A 155 -11.74 -24.24 24.09
N GLY A 156 -12.12 -25.21 23.24
CA GLY A 156 -12.35 -24.93 21.82
C GLY A 156 -13.47 -23.91 21.55
N LYS A 157 -14.53 -23.91 22.37
CA LYS A 157 -15.62 -22.91 22.25
C LYS A 157 -15.15 -21.53 22.69
N GLU A 158 -14.37 -21.47 23.77
CA GLU A 158 -13.83 -20.22 24.30
C GLU A 158 -12.83 -19.59 23.35
N VAL A 159 -11.85 -20.37 22.87
CA VAL A 159 -10.88 -19.94 21.85
C VAL A 159 -11.62 -19.29 20.69
N ARG A 160 -12.56 -20.00 20.07
CA ARG A 160 -13.31 -19.49 18.92
C ARG A 160 -14.10 -18.21 19.25
N GLY A 161 -14.85 -18.22 20.36
CA GLY A 161 -15.72 -17.10 20.73
C GLY A 161 -14.93 -15.85 21.11
N LYS A 162 -13.87 -16.03 21.90
CA LYS A 162 -13.04 -14.94 22.42
C LYS A 162 -12.10 -14.38 21.35
N LEU A 163 -11.52 -15.21 20.48
CA LEU A 163 -10.72 -14.70 19.35
C LEU A 163 -11.58 -13.91 18.37
N LYS A 164 -12.79 -14.39 18.05
CA LYS A 164 -13.71 -13.65 17.20
C LYS A 164 -14.01 -12.25 17.78
N GLN A 165 -14.40 -12.18 19.05
CA GLN A 165 -14.66 -10.90 19.74
C GLN A 165 -13.44 -9.99 19.76
N PHE A 166 -12.25 -10.55 19.96
CA PHE A 166 -11.00 -9.81 19.97
C PHE A 166 -10.69 -9.21 18.60
N LEU A 167 -10.73 -10.00 17.54
CA LEU A 167 -10.43 -9.54 16.17
C LEU A 167 -11.48 -8.53 15.68
N GLU A 168 -12.77 -8.73 15.98
CA GLU A 168 -13.82 -7.74 15.65
C GLU A 168 -13.60 -6.40 16.37
N LYS A 169 -13.07 -6.42 17.61
CA LYS A 169 -12.80 -5.21 18.40
C LYS A 169 -11.57 -4.46 17.91
N TYR A 170 -10.47 -5.15 17.64
CA TYR A 170 -9.16 -4.51 17.37
C TYR A 170 -8.76 -4.46 15.89
N TYR A 171 -9.35 -5.33 15.05
CA TYR A 171 -9.08 -5.43 13.61
C TYR A 171 -10.39 -5.47 12.79
N PRO A 172 -11.27 -4.46 12.94
CA PRO A 172 -12.60 -4.49 12.34
C PRO A 172 -12.57 -4.42 10.81
N ALA A 173 -13.62 -4.95 10.18
CA ALA A 173 -13.78 -5.08 8.73
C ALA A 173 -13.84 -3.76 7.94
N HIS A 174 -13.90 -2.61 8.61
CA HIS A 174 -13.96 -1.29 7.99
C HIS A 174 -12.67 -0.48 8.21
N SER A 175 -11.59 -1.15 8.61
CA SER A 175 -10.30 -0.51 8.87
C SER A 175 -9.29 -0.81 7.77
N ASN A 176 -8.25 0.03 7.71
CA ASN A 176 -7.09 -0.20 6.82
C ASN A 176 -6.24 -1.41 7.23
N ALA A 177 -6.60 -2.11 8.32
CA ALA A 177 -5.93 -3.28 8.86
C ALA A 177 -6.97 -4.38 9.16
N THR A 178 -7.75 -4.75 8.15
CA THR A 178 -8.87 -5.68 8.29
C THR A 178 -8.41 -7.12 8.39
N VAL A 179 -8.87 -7.82 9.44
CA VAL A 179 -8.68 -9.27 9.61
C VAL A 179 -10.03 -9.96 9.47
N GLU A 180 -10.13 -10.89 8.53
CA GLU A 180 -11.31 -11.75 8.40
C GLU A 180 -11.06 -13.09 9.11
N PHE A 181 -11.91 -13.40 10.09
CA PHE A 181 -11.71 -14.54 10.98
C PHE A 181 -12.55 -15.76 10.58
N PHE A 182 -11.89 -16.92 10.47
CA PHE A 182 -12.53 -18.20 10.20
C PHE A 182 -12.20 -19.22 11.30
N GLY A 183 -12.97 -19.20 12.39
CA GLY A 183 -12.86 -20.16 13.50
C GLY A 183 -13.67 -21.45 13.38
N LYS A 184 -14.31 -21.68 12.22
CA LYS A 184 -15.02 -22.94 11.85
C LYS A 184 -14.75 -23.30 10.38
N PHE A 185 -13.62 -22.85 9.86
CA PHE A 185 -13.25 -23.14 8.47
C PHE A 185 -13.20 -24.66 8.22
N PHE A 186 -12.74 -25.38 9.23
CA PHE A 186 -12.61 -26.82 9.22
C PHE A 186 -13.80 -27.48 9.91
N LYS A 187 -14.39 -28.48 9.26
CA LYS A 187 -15.46 -29.30 9.84
C LYS A 187 -14.94 -30.36 10.83
N SER A 188 -13.62 -30.52 10.91
CA SER A 188 -12.88 -31.48 11.74
C SER A 188 -11.52 -30.90 12.15
N GLU A 189 -10.79 -31.62 13.01
CA GLU A 189 -9.36 -31.42 13.21
C GLU A 189 -8.61 -31.46 11.87
N VAL A 190 -7.51 -30.72 11.79
CA VAL A 190 -6.80 -30.40 10.55
C VAL A 190 -5.36 -30.80 10.72
N PHE A 191 -4.83 -31.57 9.78
CA PHE A 191 -3.42 -31.95 9.78
C PHE A 191 -2.64 -31.05 8.81
N ASP A 192 -1.31 -31.11 8.91
CA ASP A 192 -0.40 -30.29 8.10
C ASP A 192 -0.66 -30.37 6.58
N THR A 193 -1.21 -31.49 6.12
CA THR A 193 -1.56 -31.75 4.72
C THR A 193 -2.69 -30.88 4.20
N GLU A 194 -3.77 -30.74 4.96
CA GLU A 194 -4.93 -29.92 4.62
C GLU A 194 -4.58 -28.43 4.66
N ILE A 195 -3.73 -28.02 5.61
CA ILE A 195 -3.26 -26.63 5.72
C ILE A 195 -2.47 -26.25 4.47
N LYS A 196 -1.54 -27.10 4.03
CA LYS A 196 -0.76 -26.86 2.80
C LYS A 196 -1.65 -26.76 1.56
N GLN A 197 -2.66 -27.62 1.45
CA GLN A 197 -3.61 -27.54 0.35
C GLN A 197 -4.35 -26.20 0.32
N ILE A 198 -4.80 -25.71 1.48
CA ILE A 198 -5.47 -24.41 1.61
C ILE A 198 -4.52 -23.27 1.26
N GLU A 199 -3.29 -23.31 1.76
CA GLU A 199 -2.22 -22.36 1.43
C GLU A 199 -1.99 -22.33 -0.09
N ASP A 200 -2.00 -23.48 -0.77
CA ASP A 200 -1.83 -23.56 -2.22
C ASP A 200 -3.02 -22.98 -2.99
N VAL A 201 -4.26 -23.33 -2.63
CA VAL A 201 -5.46 -22.85 -3.36
C VAL A 201 -5.75 -21.37 -3.11
N LEU A 202 -5.53 -20.92 -1.87
CA LEU A 202 -5.70 -19.53 -1.48
C LEU A 202 -4.38 -18.74 -1.58
N ALA A 203 -3.36 -19.27 -2.25
CA ALA A 203 -2.05 -18.63 -2.39
C ALA A 203 -2.07 -17.15 -2.81
N PRO A 204 -2.99 -16.65 -3.68
CA PRO A 204 -3.08 -15.22 -3.98
C PRO A 204 -3.56 -14.35 -2.81
N LEU A 205 -4.10 -14.97 -1.77
CA LEU A 205 -4.54 -14.30 -0.55
C LEU A 205 -3.40 -14.36 0.48
N HIS A 206 -3.47 -13.45 1.45
CA HIS A 206 -2.59 -13.48 2.59
C HIS A 206 -3.27 -14.25 3.73
N LEU A 207 -2.61 -15.28 4.22
CA LEU A 207 -3.17 -16.18 5.23
C LEU A 207 -2.30 -16.21 6.47
N ALA A 208 -2.95 -16.13 7.62
CA ALA A 208 -2.39 -16.48 8.91
C ALA A 208 -3.16 -17.68 9.47
N THR A 209 -2.44 -18.71 9.88
CA THR A 209 -3.02 -19.94 10.44
C THR A 209 -2.52 -20.14 11.87
N ILE A 210 -3.45 -20.47 12.78
CA ILE A 210 -3.13 -20.90 14.14
C ILE A 210 -3.78 -22.26 14.37
N VAL A 211 -2.94 -23.27 14.60
CA VAL A 211 -3.35 -24.61 15.04
C VAL A 211 -2.77 -24.86 16.43
N SER A 212 -3.46 -25.62 17.27
CA SER A 212 -3.00 -25.85 18.64
C SER A 212 -3.20 -27.28 19.09
N ASP A 213 -2.12 -27.87 19.60
CA ASP A 213 -2.09 -29.23 20.13
C ASP A 213 -1.95 -29.16 21.65
N VAL A 214 -2.98 -29.61 22.36
CA VAL A 214 -3.06 -29.58 23.83
C VAL A 214 -2.76 -30.98 24.36
N THR A 215 -1.52 -31.17 24.80
CA THR A 215 -1.05 -32.42 25.39
C THR A 215 -1.24 -32.44 26.90
N ARG A 216 -0.84 -33.54 27.55
CA ARG A 216 -0.89 -33.67 29.02
C ARG A 216 -0.09 -32.61 29.77
N ASN A 217 0.97 -32.06 29.19
CA ASN A 217 1.90 -31.18 29.92
C ASN A 217 1.95 -29.76 29.35
N GLU A 218 1.74 -29.61 28.04
CA GLU A 218 1.92 -28.35 27.34
C GLU A 218 0.94 -28.17 26.19
N VAL A 219 0.75 -26.91 25.79
CA VAL A 219 0.05 -26.51 24.56
C VAL A 219 1.09 -26.06 23.55
N MET A 220 1.11 -26.68 22.37
CA MET A 220 1.91 -26.21 21.24
C MET A 220 1.04 -25.36 20.33
N PHE A 221 1.51 -24.16 19.97
CA PHE A 221 0.80 -23.27 19.04
C PHE A 221 1.52 -23.27 17.70
N HIS A 222 0.99 -23.98 16.70
CA HIS A 222 1.53 -23.98 15.35
C HIS A 222 1.04 -22.74 14.59
N LEU A 223 1.92 -21.75 14.47
CA LEU A 223 1.66 -20.49 13.78
C LEU A 223 2.21 -20.59 12.37
N ARG A 224 1.43 -20.17 11.37
CA ARG A 224 1.89 -19.99 10.00
C ARG A 224 1.46 -18.66 9.42
N LEU A 225 2.32 -18.06 8.60
CA LEU A 225 2.03 -16.82 7.88
C LEU A 225 2.52 -16.92 6.44
N CYS A 226 1.60 -16.72 5.48
CA CYS A 226 1.81 -16.87 4.05
C CYS A 226 1.57 -15.53 3.33
N PHE A 227 2.52 -15.14 2.48
CA PHE A 227 2.60 -13.80 1.89
C PHE A 227 2.36 -13.76 0.37
N GLY A 228 1.34 -14.47 -0.13
CA GLY A 228 1.12 -14.60 -1.57
C GLY A 228 1.83 -15.82 -2.17
N ALA A 229 1.61 -16.11 -3.46
CA ALA A 229 2.08 -17.36 -4.07
C ALA A 229 3.61 -17.50 -4.21
N ASP A 230 4.35 -16.39 -4.25
CA ASP A 230 5.81 -16.39 -4.49
C ASP A 230 6.66 -16.21 -3.23
N ALA A 231 6.03 -16.06 -2.06
CA ALA A 231 6.73 -15.83 -0.80
C ALA A 231 6.78 -17.11 0.05
N PRO A 232 7.90 -17.40 0.72
CA PRO A 232 7.98 -18.56 1.62
C PRO A 232 6.95 -18.41 2.74
N ALA A 233 6.26 -19.51 3.05
CA ALA A 233 5.44 -19.61 4.25
C ALA A 233 6.38 -19.68 5.47
N PHE A 234 6.08 -18.89 6.48
CA PHE A 234 6.82 -18.90 7.74
C PHE A 234 6.05 -19.72 8.76
N SER A 235 6.75 -20.54 9.53
CA SER A 235 6.12 -21.43 10.51
C SER A 235 6.86 -21.45 11.83
N LEU A 236 6.13 -21.43 12.94
CA LEU A 236 6.68 -21.45 14.29
C LEU A 236 5.79 -22.31 15.19
N SER A 237 6.36 -22.89 16.25
CA SER A 237 5.60 -23.74 17.17
C SER A 237 5.99 -23.53 18.64
N PRO A 238 5.73 -22.35 19.24
CA PRO A 238 6.01 -22.13 20.65
C PRO A 238 5.13 -23.01 21.54
N ALA A 239 5.70 -23.44 22.65
CA ALA A 239 5.01 -24.27 23.64
C ALA A 239 4.73 -23.48 24.94
N PHE A 240 3.55 -23.71 25.52
CA PHE A 240 3.16 -23.24 26.84
C PHE A 240 3.01 -24.42 27.81
N PRO A 241 3.87 -24.54 28.83
CA PRO A 241 3.84 -25.66 29.79
C PRO A 241 2.70 -25.47 30.82
N TRP A 242 1.46 -25.66 30.37
CA TRP A 242 0.25 -25.38 31.14
C TRP A 242 0.18 -26.15 32.47
N LYS A 243 0.75 -27.37 32.52
CA LYS A 243 0.73 -28.20 33.73
C LYS A 243 1.66 -27.67 34.82
N GLU A 244 2.81 -27.13 34.43
CA GLU A 244 3.74 -26.49 35.37
C GLU A 244 3.11 -25.19 35.92
N GLU A 245 2.45 -24.42 35.06
CA GLU A 245 1.72 -23.22 35.47
C GLU A 245 0.60 -23.56 36.47
N HIS A 246 -0.19 -24.59 36.19
CA HIS A 246 -1.21 -25.09 37.12
C HIS A 246 -0.61 -25.46 38.48
N GLN A 247 0.51 -26.19 38.49
CA GLN A 247 1.22 -26.54 39.72
C GLN A 247 1.74 -25.33 40.48
N ARG A 248 2.22 -24.29 39.76
CA ARG A 248 2.67 -23.04 40.37
C ARG A 248 1.54 -22.31 41.08
N LEU A 249 0.39 -22.15 40.42
CA LEU A 249 -0.79 -21.49 41.00
C LEU A 249 -1.32 -22.25 42.23
N MET A 250 -1.32 -23.57 42.19
CA MET A 250 -1.65 -24.42 43.34
C MET A 250 -0.68 -24.22 44.51
N ALA A 251 0.61 -24.07 44.24
CA ALA A 251 1.62 -23.80 45.26
C ALA A 251 1.49 -22.38 45.87
N GLU A 252 0.95 -21.43 45.10
CA GLU A 252 0.60 -20.07 45.56
C GLU A 252 -0.71 -20.04 46.38
N GLY A 253 -1.39 -21.18 46.54
CA GLY A 253 -2.57 -21.33 47.39
C GLY A 253 -3.91 -21.25 46.67
N MET A 254 -3.91 -21.19 45.34
CA MET A 254 -5.14 -21.30 44.53
C MET A 254 -5.69 -22.72 44.59
N ASP A 255 -7.01 -22.89 44.55
CA ASP A 255 -7.60 -24.22 44.48
C ASP A 255 -7.45 -24.85 43.08
N LYS A 256 -7.77 -26.14 43.01
CA LYS A 256 -7.54 -26.95 41.81
C LYS A 256 -8.41 -26.52 40.63
N GLU A 257 -9.65 -26.12 40.87
CA GLU A 257 -10.59 -25.78 39.81
C GLU A 257 -10.27 -24.37 39.30
N ASP A 258 -10.13 -23.40 40.20
CA ASP A 258 -9.77 -22.02 39.87
C ASP A 258 -8.42 -21.93 39.16
N SER A 259 -7.43 -22.75 39.55
CA SER A 259 -6.13 -22.79 38.86
C SER A 259 -6.20 -23.40 37.47
N LEU A 260 -7.08 -24.37 37.23
CA LEU A 260 -7.30 -24.90 35.87
C LEU A 260 -8.06 -23.90 35.00
N GLU A 261 -9.04 -23.19 35.55
CA GLU A 261 -9.75 -22.11 34.85
C GLU A 261 -8.80 -20.95 34.50
N ALA A 262 -7.92 -20.56 35.44
CA ALA A 262 -6.91 -19.54 35.19
C ALA A 262 -5.95 -19.94 34.06
N VAL A 263 -5.52 -21.20 34.02
CA VAL A 263 -4.67 -21.73 32.93
C VAL A 263 -5.43 -21.80 31.61
N GLN A 264 -6.70 -22.20 31.61
CA GLN A 264 -7.54 -22.19 30.41
C GLN A 264 -7.66 -20.78 29.84
N LYS A 265 -7.95 -19.79 30.70
CA LYS A 265 -7.98 -18.38 30.34
C LYS A 265 -6.64 -17.92 29.75
N ALA A 266 -5.53 -18.31 30.37
CA ALA A 266 -4.19 -17.99 29.88
C ALA A 266 -3.96 -18.53 28.46
N ILE A 267 -4.37 -19.78 28.16
CA ILE A 267 -4.26 -20.36 26.81
C ILE A 267 -5.04 -19.53 25.79
N VAL A 268 -6.26 -19.12 26.12
CA VAL A 268 -7.10 -18.28 25.24
C VAL A 268 -6.48 -16.90 25.03
N ASP A 269 -6.00 -16.27 26.10
CA ASP A 269 -5.37 -14.94 26.04
C ASP A 269 -4.08 -14.97 25.20
N ILE A 270 -3.26 -16.03 25.34
CA ILE A 270 -2.07 -16.25 24.51
C ILE A 270 -2.44 -16.30 23.03
N GLN A 271 -3.47 -17.06 22.65
CA GLN A 271 -3.90 -17.14 21.26
C GLN A 271 -4.46 -15.82 20.72
N GLN A 272 -5.14 -15.01 21.55
CA GLN A 272 -5.57 -13.66 21.15
C GLN A 272 -4.36 -12.77 20.85
N LEU A 273 -3.36 -12.77 21.74
CA LEU A 273 -2.13 -12.00 21.55
C LEU A 273 -1.34 -12.48 20.34
N LEU A 274 -1.19 -13.80 20.13
CA LEU A 274 -0.54 -14.36 18.95
C LEU A 274 -1.27 -14.00 17.65
N ALA A 275 -2.60 -14.07 17.62
CA ALA A 275 -3.40 -13.67 16.47
C ALA A 275 -3.24 -12.17 16.14
N GLY A 276 -3.26 -11.30 17.16
CA GLY A 276 -2.99 -9.88 16.98
C GLY A 276 -1.56 -9.60 16.52
N MET A 277 -0.58 -10.33 17.06
CA MET A 277 0.82 -10.21 16.65
C MET A 277 0.98 -10.60 15.19
N LEU A 278 0.47 -11.75 14.76
CA LEU A 278 0.52 -12.16 13.35
C LEU A 278 -0.14 -11.12 12.43
N ALA A 279 -1.26 -10.53 12.85
CA ALA A 279 -1.92 -9.47 12.10
C ALA A 279 -1.05 -8.21 11.98
N ASP A 280 -0.52 -7.69 13.09
CA ASP A 280 0.32 -6.48 13.05
C ASP A 280 1.66 -6.72 12.34
N ILE A 281 2.25 -7.90 12.49
CA ILE A 281 3.42 -8.34 11.72
C ILE A 281 3.14 -8.29 10.23
N TYR A 282 2.00 -8.85 9.81
CA TYR A 282 1.58 -8.83 8.42
C TYR A 282 1.35 -7.41 7.91
N PHE A 283 0.67 -6.54 8.67
CA PHE A 283 0.43 -5.17 8.23
C PHE A 283 1.69 -4.29 8.24
N LEU A 284 2.66 -4.55 9.13
CA LEU A 284 3.99 -3.95 9.09
C LEU A 284 4.81 -4.46 7.89
N TRP A 285 4.64 -5.72 7.52
CA TRP A 285 5.25 -6.30 6.32
C TRP A 285 4.70 -5.67 5.05
N LEU A 286 3.38 -5.48 4.97
CA LEU A 286 2.76 -4.73 3.90
C LEU A 286 3.29 -3.29 3.97
N ASN A 287 2.84 -2.53 4.95
CA ASN A 287 3.08 -1.11 5.04
C ASN A 287 4.09 -0.84 6.18
N PRO A 288 5.34 -0.44 5.88
CA PRO A 288 6.34 -0.14 6.93
C PRO A 288 5.93 1.01 7.84
N LEU A 289 4.92 1.79 7.43
CA LEU A 289 4.33 2.90 8.16
C LEU A 289 3.07 2.52 8.96
N HIS A 290 2.75 1.22 9.08
CA HIS A 290 1.61 0.76 9.87
C HIS A 290 1.87 0.99 11.36
N GLU A 291 0.80 1.35 12.09
CA GLU A 291 0.81 1.44 13.54
C GLU A 291 0.15 0.19 14.13
N PRO A 292 0.91 -0.66 14.85
CA PRO A 292 0.39 -1.87 15.45
C PRO A 292 -0.84 -1.63 16.33
N ARG A 293 -1.93 -2.33 16.03
CA ARG A 293 -3.20 -2.21 16.76
C ARG A 293 -3.08 -2.75 18.18
N LEU A 294 -2.20 -3.71 18.42
CA LEU A 294 -1.97 -4.25 19.76
C LEU A 294 -1.55 -3.18 20.78
N PHE A 295 -0.91 -2.08 20.38
CA PHE A 295 -0.57 -0.99 21.31
C PHE A 295 -1.80 -0.37 21.99
N THR A 296 -2.99 -0.47 21.38
CA THR A 296 -4.25 -0.02 21.99
C THR A 296 -4.66 -0.86 23.22
N LEU A 297 -4.05 -2.04 23.41
CA LEU A 297 -4.26 -2.86 24.61
C LEU A 297 -3.63 -2.26 25.87
N ALA A 298 -2.84 -1.19 25.77
CA ALA A 298 -2.26 -0.53 26.94
C ALA A 298 -3.33 -0.09 27.97
N GLU A 299 -4.54 0.21 27.51
CA GLU A 299 -5.68 0.58 28.36
C GLU A 299 -6.52 -0.64 28.81
N ASP A 300 -6.28 -1.82 28.22
CA ASP A 300 -7.06 -3.03 28.48
C ASP A 300 -6.44 -3.87 29.61
N LYS A 301 -7.04 -3.77 30.80
CA LYS A 301 -6.61 -4.47 32.02
C LYS A 301 -6.87 -5.98 32.02
N ARG A 302 -7.41 -6.56 30.94
CA ARG A 302 -7.69 -8.01 30.87
C ARG A 302 -6.44 -8.86 30.73
N PHE A 303 -5.38 -8.30 30.15
CA PHE A 303 -4.10 -8.97 29.92
C PHE A 303 -3.09 -8.58 31.01
N PRO A 304 -2.20 -9.51 31.42
CA PRO A 304 -1.10 -9.18 32.31
C PRO A 304 -0.18 -8.11 31.71
N ALA A 305 0.20 -7.11 32.50
CA ALA A 305 1.00 -5.97 32.02
C ALA A 305 2.38 -6.40 31.50
N ASP A 306 3.01 -7.37 32.16
CA ASP A 306 4.30 -7.95 31.76
C ASP A 306 4.23 -8.67 30.41
N TRP A 307 3.07 -9.26 30.07
CA TRP A 307 2.86 -9.86 28.75
C TRP A 307 2.74 -8.79 27.67
N LEU A 308 1.95 -7.74 27.94
CA LEU A 308 1.80 -6.61 27.02
C LEU A 308 3.13 -5.91 26.80
N ASP A 309 3.93 -5.67 27.84
CA ASP A 309 5.25 -5.07 27.72
C ASP A 309 6.17 -5.90 26.81
N THR A 310 6.13 -7.23 26.95
CA THR A 310 6.89 -8.15 26.10
C THR A 310 6.44 -8.07 24.63
N VAL A 311 5.13 -8.13 24.39
CA VAL A 311 4.53 -8.02 23.04
C VAL A 311 4.79 -6.64 22.43
N PHE A 312 4.75 -5.57 23.23
CA PHE A 312 4.97 -4.23 22.73
C PHE A 312 6.44 -3.99 22.38
N ALA A 313 7.36 -4.47 23.22
CA ALA A 313 8.79 -4.42 22.91
C ALA A 313 9.09 -5.18 21.61
N ALA A 314 8.49 -6.36 21.43
CA ALA A 314 8.59 -7.15 20.21
C ALA A 314 8.13 -6.37 18.96
N LEU A 315 6.92 -5.80 18.98
CA LEU A 315 6.36 -5.07 17.84
C LEU A 315 7.12 -3.77 17.56
N ARG A 316 7.61 -3.06 18.60
CA ARG A 316 8.42 -1.85 18.43
C ARG A 316 9.75 -2.15 17.76
N ASP A 317 10.43 -3.23 18.16
CA ASP A 317 11.69 -3.66 17.53
C ASP A 317 11.48 -3.89 16.02
N VAL A 318 10.37 -4.52 15.67
CA VAL A 318 10.02 -4.86 14.29
C VAL A 318 9.66 -3.64 13.48
N GLN A 319 8.79 -2.79 14.02
CA GLN A 319 8.40 -1.52 13.41
C GLN A 319 9.65 -0.66 13.15
N THR A 320 10.55 -0.56 14.14
CA THR A 320 11.80 0.21 14.01
C THR A 320 12.70 -0.34 12.92
N LYS A 321 12.91 -1.66 12.87
CA LYS A 321 13.72 -2.31 11.84
C LYS A 321 13.15 -2.12 10.44
N ARG A 322 11.84 -2.32 10.27
CA ARG A 322 11.16 -2.12 8.98
C ARG A 322 11.19 -0.67 8.52
N LEU A 323 10.98 0.26 9.44
CA LEU A 323 11.09 1.68 9.14
C LEU A 323 12.51 2.05 8.70
N ALA A 324 13.53 1.53 9.37
CA ALA A 324 14.93 1.77 9.02
C ALA A 324 15.30 1.19 7.65
N GLU A 325 14.86 -0.02 7.32
CA GLU A 325 15.03 -0.62 6.00
C GLU A 325 14.36 0.22 4.91
N TYR A 326 13.14 0.67 5.16
CA TYR A 326 12.38 1.51 4.24
C TYR A 326 13.05 2.88 4.02
N GLU A 327 13.43 3.58 5.10
CA GLU A 327 14.14 4.86 5.01
C GLU A 327 15.49 4.72 4.29
N LYS A 328 16.21 3.62 4.54
CA LYS A 328 17.45 3.32 3.82
C LYS A 328 17.18 3.15 2.33
N ALA A 329 16.16 2.40 1.95
CA ALA A 329 15.79 2.22 0.55
C ALA A 329 15.37 3.52 -0.14
N LEU A 330 14.63 4.40 0.55
CA LEU A 330 14.29 5.71 0.02
C LEU A 330 15.53 6.58 -0.19
N ARG A 331 16.50 6.56 0.73
CA ARG A 331 17.78 7.27 0.58
C ARG A 331 18.63 6.68 -0.55
N GLU A 332 18.64 5.37 -0.72
CA GLU A 332 19.30 4.74 -1.87
C GLU A 332 18.64 5.14 -3.19
N LYS A 333 17.30 5.29 -3.21
CA LYS A 333 16.54 5.80 -4.36
C LYS A 333 16.88 7.27 -4.65
N GLU A 334 16.95 8.11 -3.62
CA GLU A 334 17.40 9.50 -3.69
C GLU A 334 18.82 9.60 -4.25
N GLN A 335 19.76 8.88 -3.65
CA GLN A 335 21.16 8.82 -4.09
C GLN A 335 21.29 8.22 -5.47
N SER A 336 20.49 7.22 -5.87
CA SER A 336 20.52 6.70 -7.24
C SER A 336 19.97 7.70 -8.25
N THR A 337 19.09 8.60 -7.82
CA THR A 337 18.59 9.72 -8.62
C THR A 337 19.65 10.82 -8.74
N GLU A 338 20.46 11.04 -7.69
CA GLU A 338 21.58 12.00 -7.65
C GLU A 338 22.89 11.49 -8.28
N LEU A 339 23.19 10.19 -8.15
CA LEU A 339 24.38 9.49 -8.65
C LEU A 339 24.22 8.98 -10.08
N VAL A 340 23.04 9.10 -10.70
CA VAL A 340 22.99 9.26 -12.16
C VAL A 340 23.85 10.49 -12.39
N PRO A 341 25.09 10.33 -12.92
CA PRO A 341 25.90 11.49 -13.18
C PRO A 341 25.02 12.37 -14.06
N VAL A 342 25.06 13.67 -13.81
CA VAL A 342 25.07 14.60 -14.93
C VAL A 342 26.31 14.22 -15.75
N GLU A 343 26.27 13.07 -16.45
CA GLU A 343 26.98 12.89 -17.68
C GLU A 343 26.59 14.15 -18.41
N SER A 344 27.60 14.96 -18.70
CA SER A 344 27.56 15.99 -19.69
C SER A 344 26.66 15.50 -20.82
N LYS A 345 25.39 15.90 -20.75
CA LYS A 345 24.43 15.69 -21.82
C LYS A 345 25.05 16.45 -22.96
N LYS A 346 25.78 15.74 -23.81
CA LYS A 346 26.06 16.22 -25.15
C LYS A 346 24.72 16.74 -25.67
N GLU A 347 24.74 17.96 -26.17
CA GLU A 347 23.62 18.71 -26.75
C GLU A 347 22.91 18.00 -27.93
N GLU A 348 23.14 16.71 -28.15
CA GLU A 348 22.74 15.98 -29.33
C GLU A 348 21.45 15.19 -29.08
N ASP A 349 20.31 15.89 -29.15
CA ASP A 349 19.12 15.43 -29.91
C ASP A 349 17.97 16.47 -29.94
N TRP A 350 18.19 17.68 -29.42
CA TRP A 350 17.23 18.77 -29.57
C TRP A 350 17.27 19.30 -30.99
N GLN A 351 16.18 19.12 -31.74
CA GLN A 351 16.04 19.67 -33.07
C GLN A 351 15.44 21.08 -32.99
N THR A 352 16.06 22.04 -33.65
CA THR A 352 15.50 23.40 -33.75
C THR A 352 14.56 23.46 -34.96
N ILE A 353 13.29 23.80 -34.73
CA ILE A 353 12.27 23.97 -35.76
C ILE A 353 11.58 25.31 -35.50
N GLY A 354 11.89 26.31 -36.34
CA GLY A 354 11.44 27.69 -36.12
C GLY A 354 11.91 28.22 -34.77
N LYS A 355 11.00 28.79 -33.99
CA LYS A 355 11.29 29.30 -32.64
C LYS A 355 11.42 28.22 -31.55
N TYR A 356 11.13 26.96 -31.87
CA TYR A 356 11.11 25.87 -30.88
C TYR A 356 12.38 25.01 -30.94
N LYS A 357 12.87 24.59 -29.77
CA LYS A 357 13.72 23.40 -29.63
C LYS A 357 12.83 22.24 -29.24
N VAL A 358 12.83 21.16 -30.02
CA VAL A 358 12.00 19.98 -29.76
C VAL A 358 12.84 18.74 -29.48
N LYS A 359 12.36 17.90 -28.57
CA LYS A 359 12.90 16.57 -28.28
C LYS A 359 11.77 15.68 -27.83
N GLU A 360 11.53 14.58 -28.54
CA GLU A 360 10.41 13.67 -28.28
C GLU A 360 9.09 14.46 -28.08
N GLY A 361 8.36 14.25 -26.99
CA GLY A 361 7.13 14.96 -26.68
C GLY A 361 7.31 16.33 -26.01
N LEU A 362 8.51 16.91 -25.99
CA LEU A 362 8.82 18.22 -25.41
C LEU A 362 9.10 19.27 -26.50
N ALA A 363 8.59 20.49 -26.31
CA ALA A 363 8.93 21.65 -27.11
C ALA A 363 9.25 22.86 -26.20
N VAL A 364 10.45 23.41 -26.32
CA VAL A 364 10.85 24.66 -25.64
C VAL A 364 10.72 25.80 -26.62
N ASP A 365 9.89 26.78 -26.28
CA ASP A 365 9.77 28.03 -27.04
C ASP A 365 10.92 28.97 -26.64
N ASN A 366 11.85 29.24 -27.55
CA ASN A 366 13.00 30.10 -27.25
C ASN A 366 12.64 31.59 -27.10
N GLU A 367 11.46 32.01 -27.55
CA GLU A 367 11.01 33.42 -27.41
C GLU A 367 10.43 33.67 -26.03
N THR A 368 9.70 32.69 -25.48
CA THR A 368 8.99 32.85 -24.19
C THR A 368 9.69 32.13 -23.04
N GLY A 369 10.62 31.22 -23.31
CA GLY A 369 11.24 30.35 -22.30
C GLY A 369 10.31 29.25 -21.78
N LEU A 370 9.07 29.18 -22.27
CA LEU A 370 8.09 28.18 -21.86
C LEU A 370 8.40 26.82 -22.50
N MET A 371 8.16 25.76 -21.73
CA MET A 371 8.24 24.39 -22.22
C MET A 371 6.85 23.77 -22.27
N TRP A 372 6.54 23.08 -23.37
CA TRP A 372 5.24 22.56 -23.71
C TRP A 372 5.28 21.05 -23.91
N CYS A 373 4.21 20.36 -23.52
CA CYS A 373 3.92 19.03 -24.04
C CYS A 373 3.50 19.15 -25.51
N ARG A 374 4.15 18.36 -26.39
CA ARG A 374 3.83 18.31 -27.82
C ARG A 374 2.54 17.55 -28.13
N PHE A 375 2.06 16.77 -27.16
CA PHE A 375 0.78 16.07 -27.17
C PHE A 375 -0.21 16.71 -26.19
N ALA A 376 -1.51 16.47 -26.40
CA ALA A 376 -2.57 16.83 -25.45
C ALA A 376 -2.79 15.71 -24.42
N VAL A 377 -3.40 16.02 -23.28
CA VAL A 377 -3.83 15.03 -22.30
C VAL A 377 -4.74 13.99 -22.96
N GLY A 378 -4.58 12.72 -22.61
CA GLY A 378 -5.24 11.57 -23.25
C GLY A 378 -4.42 10.94 -24.38
N GLN A 379 -3.49 11.71 -24.97
CA GLN A 379 -2.55 11.22 -25.98
C GLN A 379 -1.21 10.82 -25.35
N LYS A 380 -0.39 10.10 -26.12
CA LYS A 380 0.97 9.71 -25.73
C LYS A 380 1.96 9.98 -26.86
N TRP A 381 3.20 10.29 -26.51
CA TRP A 381 4.29 10.39 -27.47
C TRP A 381 5.03 9.05 -27.57
N GLU A 382 4.90 8.36 -28.70
CA GLU A 382 5.49 7.05 -28.95
C GLU A 382 5.97 6.94 -30.40
N ASN A 383 7.12 6.29 -30.63
CA ASN A 383 7.70 6.07 -31.96
C ASN A 383 7.84 7.36 -32.81
N GLY A 384 8.21 8.48 -32.16
CA GLY A 384 8.44 9.75 -32.84
C GLY A 384 7.19 10.54 -33.24
N THR A 385 6.00 10.12 -32.80
CA THR A 385 4.74 10.84 -33.08
C THR A 385 3.71 10.66 -31.96
N VAL A 386 2.53 11.27 -32.13
CA VAL A 386 1.43 11.24 -31.16
C VAL A 386 0.47 10.09 -31.45
N GLN A 387 0.26 9.25 -30.43
CA GLN A 387 -0.67 8.12 -30.42
C GLN A 387 -1.86 8.39 -29.49
N GLY A 388 -2.98 7.72 -29.76
CA GLY A 388 -4.24 7.89 -29.02
C GLY A 388 -5.04 9.14 -29.44
N GLU A 389 -6.13 9.38 -28.73
CA GLU A 389 -7.00 10.55 -28.91
C GLU A 389 -6.87 11.50 -27.73
N ALA A 390 -7.08 12.79 -27.97
CA ALA A 390 -7.12 13.77 -26.88
C ALA A 390 -8.34 13.51 -25.99
N GLN A 391 -8.14 13.57 -24.69
CA GLN A 391 -9.22 13.53 -23.72
C GLN A 391 -9.90 14.90 -23.67
N GLU A 392 -11.22 14.91 -23.85
CA GLU A 392 -12.04 16.12 -23.73
C GLU A 392 -12.64 16.17 -22.33
N VAL A 393 -12.48 17.30 -21.64
CA VAL A 393 -12.89 17.48 -20.25
C VAL A 393 -13.51 18.84 -20.00
N THR A 394 -14.26 18.95 -18.92
CA THR A 394 -14.76 20.24 -18.43
C THR A 394 -13.62 21.13 -17.92
N TRP A 395 -13.90 22.42 -17.77
CA TRP A 395 -12.89 23.38 -17.29
C TRP A 395 -12.43 23.05 -15.86
N GLU A 396 -13.34 22.66 -14.96
CA GLU A 396 -12.98 22.26 -13.59
C GLU A 396 -12.10 21.00 -13.57
N GLU A 397 -12.44 19.99 -14.40
CA GLU A 397 -11.66 18.75 -14.51
C GLU A 397 -10.25 18.98 -15.06
N SER A 398 -10.05 20.00 -15.89
CA SER A 398 -8.75 20.31 -16.47
C SER A 398 -7.65 20.57 -15.42
N PHE A 399 -7.98 21.27 -14.33
CA PHE A 399 -7.05 21.52 -13.23
C PHE A 399 -6.72 20.25 -12.47
N LEU A 400 -7.70 19.37 -12.26
CA LEU A 400 -7.48 18.06 -11.66
C LEU A 400 -6.56 17.21 -12.54
N ILE A 401 -6.73 17.28 -13.86
CA ILE A 401 -5.88 16.60 -14.83
C ILE A 401 -4.43 17.07 -14.74
N ALA A 402 -4.16 18.38 -14.69
CA ALA A 402 -2.79 18.88 -14.58
C ALA A 402 -2.13 18.44 -13.26
N ASN A 403 -2.88 18.51 -12.16
CA ASN A 403 -2.43 18.03 -10.85
C ASN A 403 -2.15 16.52 -10.86
N ASN A 404 -3.04 15.72 -11.44
CA ASN A 404 -2.88 14.27 -11.54
C ASN A 404 -1.73 13.90 -12.47
N PHE A 405 -1.55 14.61 -13.58
CA PHE A 405 -0.44 14.41 -14.50
C PHE A 405 0.90 14.55 -13.78
N ASN A 406 1.06 15.60 -12.97
CA ASN A 406 2.26 15.79 -12.14
C ASN A 406 2.40 14.70 -11.06
N ARG A 407 1.30 14.31 -10.40
CA ARG A 407 1.30 13.24 -9.38
C ARG A 407 1.69 11.88 -9.95
N MET A 408 1.38 11.61 -11.22
CA MET A 408 1.78 10.38 -11.93
C MET A 408 3.21 10.45 -12.52
N GLY A 409 4.04 11.40 -12.08
CA GLY A 409 5.43 11.53 -12.52
C GLY A 409 5.66 12.49 -13.69
N GLY A 410 4.61 13.16 -14.16
CA GLY A 410 4.70 14.18 -15.21
C GLY A 410 5.23 13.63 -16.53
N TYR A 411 6.06 14.43 -17.22
CA TYR A 411 6.64 14.03 -18.51
C TYR A 411 8.01 14.67 -18.71
N GLY A 412 8.92 13.92 -19.35
CA GLY A 412 10.26 14.40 -19.68
C GLY A 412 11.16 14.71 -18.47
N GLY A 413 10.84 14.15 -17.29
CA GLY A 413 11.55 14.42 -16.03
C GLY A 413 11.07 15.68 -15.30
N TYR A 414 9.93 16.25 -15.69
CA TYR A 414 9.35 17.44 -15.07
C TYR A 414 7.95 17.14 -14.49
N THR A 415 7.65 17.72 -13.32
CA THR A 415 6.40 17.54 -12.55
C THR A 415 5.74 18.86 -12.14
N ASP A 416 6.14 19.97 -12.76
CA ASP A 416 5.63 21.33 -12.58
C ASP A 416 4.73 21.77 -13.75
N TRP A 417 4.05 20.81 -14.40
CA TRP A 417 3.17 21.07 -15.54
C TRP A 417 1.85 21.69 -15.09
N ARG A 418 1.42 22.75 -15.76
CA ARG A 418 0.18 23.47 -15.43
C ARG A 418 -0.65 23.73 -16.67
N LEU A 419 -1.89 24.16 -16.44
CA LEU A 419 -2.67 24.77 -17.50
C LEU A 419 -1.98 26.07 -17.99
N PRO A 420 -1.96 26.29 -19.31
CA PRO A 420 -1.47 27.53 -19.88
C PRO A 420 -2.48 28.66 -19.66
N THR A 421 -1.98 29.89 -19.59
CA THR A 421 -2.84 31.07 -19.69
C THR A 421 -3.33 31.26 -21.12
N ILE A 422 -4.33 32.13 -21.32
CA ILE A 422 -4.82 32.40 -22.67
C ILE A 422 -3.75 33.09 -23.53
N GLU A 423 -2.94 33.97 -22.92
CA GLU A 423 -1.82 34.66 -23.57
C GLU A 423 -0.70 33.68 -23.96
N GLU A 424 -0.47 32.63 -23.17
CA GLU A 424 0.50 31.58 -23.50
C GLU A 424 0.00 30.69 -24.64
N LEU A 425 -1.29 30.32 -24.65
CA LEU A 425 -1.87 29.60 -25.79
C LEU A 425 -1.83 30.42 -27.07
N GLN A 426 -1.98 31.74 -26.99
CA GLN A 426 -1.84 32.64 -28.15
C GLN A 426 -0.44 32.61 -28.76
N THR A 427 0.62 32.32 -28.00
CA THR A 427 1.98 32.22 -28.58
C THR A 427 2.18 30.98 -29.43
N LEU A 428 1.28 30.00 -29.35
CA LEU A 428 1.27 28.81 -30.20
C LEU A 428 0.62 29.06 -31.57
N LEU A 429 -0.05 30.19 -31.77
CA LEU A 429 -0.66 30.54 -33.05
C LEU A 429 0.43 30.72 -34.11
N ASP A 430 0.28 29.98 -35.22
CA ASP A 430 1.17 30.08 -36.38
C ASP A 430 0.43 30.82 -37.51
N ASN A 431 1.08 31.83 -38.09
CA ASN A 431 0.56 32.60 -39.23
C ASN A 431 0.77 31.82 -40.52
N TYR A 432 0.22 30.60 -40.61
CA TYR A 432 0.37 29.78 -41.81
C TYR A 432 -0.73 30.09 -42.83
N GLU A 433 -0.39 30.89 -43.84
CA GLU A 433 -1.11 30.93 -45.10
C GLU A 433 -0.69 29.71 -45.97
N GLY A 434 -1.43 28.60 -45.93
CA GLY A 434 -1.49 27.69 -47.10
C GLY A 434 -1.48 26.18 -46.90
N ASP A 435 -2.66 25.57 -46.81
CA ASP A 435 -3.09 24.54 -47.77
C ASP A 435 -4.62 24.54 -47.75
N LYS A 436 -5.26 25.06 -48.80
CA LYS A 436 -6.73 25.17 -48.88
C LYS A 436 -7.44 23.81 -48.84
N ASN A 437 -6.70 22.70 -48.92
CA ASN A 437 -7.20 21.34 -48.94
C ASN A 437 -6.94 20.54 -47.64
N LYS A 438 -6.32 21.13 -46.62
CA LYS A 438 -6.23 20.54 -45.26
C LYS A 438 -7.11 21.33 -44.30
N LYS A 439 -7.73 20.66 -43.30
CA LYS A 439 -8.39 21.36 -42.18
C LYS A 439 -7.38 22.33 -41.57
N VAL A 440 -7.53 23.62 -41.84
CA VAL A 440 -6.59 24.66 -41.42
C VAL A 440 -6.66 24.74 -39.89
N GLN A 441 -5.58 24.36 -39.21
CA GLN A 441 -5.37 24.73 -37.82
C GLN A 441 -4.23 25.76 -37.77
N TYR A 442 -4.45 26.84 -37.06
CA TYR A 442 -3.51 27.93 -36.78
C TYR A 442 -2.50 27.52 -35.71
N ILE A 443 -1.85 26.36 -35.89
CA ILE A 443 -0.80 25.85 -35.01
C ILE A 443 0.18 25.03 -35.84
N ASN A 444 1.45 25.11 -35.48
CA ASN A 444 2.48 24.36 -36.18
C ASN A 444 2.33 22.85 -35.92
N SER A 445 1.75 22.13 -36.88
CA SER A 445 1.48 20.68 -36.77
C SER A 445 2.74 19.79 -36.75
N ILE A 446 3.92 20.35 -37.08
CA ILE A 446 5.20 19.65 -36.93
C ILE A 446 5.62 19.66 -35.45
N ILE A 447 5.47 20.82 -34.78
CA ILE A 447 5.74 20.94 -33.34
C ILE A 447 4.66 20.24 -32.52
N PHE A 448 3.40 20.45 -32.90
CA PHE A 448 2.22 20.01 -32.16
C PHE A 448 1.33 19.11 -33.04
N PRO A 449 1.78 17.88 -33.35
CA PRO A 449 1.02 16.98 -34.21
C PRO A 449 -0.29 16.55 -33.54
N ARG A 450 -1.31 16.24 -34.37
CA ARG A 450 -2.66 15.82 -33.92
C ARG A 450 -3.26 16.75 -32.85
N ASN A 451 -3.04 18.05 -33.01
CA ASN A 451 -3.57 19.06 -32.09
C ASN A 451 -5.11 19.05 -32.05
N PHE A 452 -5.64 19.16 -30.84
CA PHE A 452 -7.07 19.27 -30.61
C PHE A 452 -7.54 20.72 -30.86
N PHE A 453 -8.70 20.88 -31.50
CA PHE A 453 -9.12 22.15 -32.08
C PHE A 453 -9.44 23.24 -31.04
N MET A 454 -9.85 22.88 -29.82
CA MET A 454 -10.07 23.82 -28.72
C MET A 454 -9.33 23.38 -27.44
N LEU A 455 -8.46 24.23 -26.91
CA LEU A 455 -7.72 23.96 -25.67
C LEU A 455 -8.13 24.90 -24.55
N TRP A 456 -8.35 24.34 -23.36
CA TRP A 456 -8.64 25.13 -22.16
C TRP A 456 -7.46 26.00 -21.73
N SER A 457 -7.75 27.21 -21.26
CA SER A 457 -6.82 28.04 -20.51
C SER A 457 -7.14 28.03 -19.02
N SER A 458 -6.19 28.46 -18.19
CA SER A 458 -6.36 28.58 -16.74
C SER A 458 -7.26 29.76 -16.31
N PHE A 459 -7.70 30.62 -17.23
CA PHE A 459 -8.46 31.84 -16.90
C PHE A 459 -9.97 31.66 -17.06
N SER A 460 -10.70 31.98 -15.98
CA SER A 460 -12.16 32.15 -16.02
C SER A 460 -12.54 33.55 -16.50
N SER A 461 -13.71 33.67 -17.12
CA SER A 461 -14.27 34.96 -17.54
C SER A 461 -15.12 35.57 -16.41
N PRO A 462 -15.24 36.92 -16.32
CA PRO A 462 -16.12 37.54 -15.35
C PRO A 462 -17.59 37.09 -15.55
N GLY A 463 -18.19 36.49 -14.51
CA GLY A 463 -19.57 35.98 -14.55
C GLY A 463 -19.75 34.48 -14.23
N ASP A 464 -18.75 33.84 -13.60
CA ASP A 464 -18.69 32.48 -13.03
C ASP A 464 -18.98 31.27 -13.94
N SER A 465 -19.75 31.41 -15.02
CA SER A 465 -20.18 30.27 -15.87
C SER A 465 -19.29 30.02 -17.08
N TYR A 466 -18.34 30.93 -17.35
CA TYR A 466 -17.58 30.98 -18.58
C TYR A 466 -16.07 30.90 -18.34
N ALA A 467 -15.34 30.29 -19.26
CA ALA A 467 -13.88 30.22 -19.26
C ALA A 467 -13.30 30.40 -20.66
N TRP A 468 -12.06 30.88 -20.70
CA TRP A 468 -11.35 31.12 -21.94
C TRP A 468 -10.74 29.83 -22.49
N CYS A 469 -10.90 29.61 -23.79
CA CYS A 469 -10.21 28.57 -24.55
C CYS A 469 -9.54 29.17 -25.79
N MET A 470 -8.50 28.50 -26.29
CA MET A 470 -7.91 28.82 -27.58
C MET A 470 -8.49 27.92 -28.66
N ARG A 471 -9.05 28.53 -29.71
CA ARG A 471 -9.66 27.84 -30.84
C ARG A 471 -8.73 27.89 -32.06
N PHE A 472 -8.03 26.78 -32.29
CA PHE A 472 -6.98 26.68 -33.31
C PHE A 472 -7.52 26.49 -34.73
N ASP A 473 -8.78 26.12 -34.97
CA ASP A 473 -9.38 26.09 -36.32
C ASP A 473 -9.77 27.50 -36.83
N TYR A 474 -9.79 28.51 -35.95
CA TYR A 474 -10.08 29.92 -36.29
C TYR A 474 -8.99 30.90 -35.85
N GLY A 475 -7.94 30.42 -35.16
CA GLY A 475 -6.82 31.25 -34.73
C GLY A 475 -7.20 32.34 -33.73
N LYS A 476 -8.20 32.10 -32.88
CA LYS A 476 -8.74 33.09 -31.94
C LYS A 476 -9.01 32.50 -30.57
N SER A 477 -8.91 33.33 -29.54
CA SER A 477 -9.45 32.99 -28.22
C SER A 477 -10.97 33.14 -28.22
N GLU A 478 -11.65 32.29 -27.47
CA GLU A 478 -13.10 32.28 -27.36
C GLU A 478 -13.49 32.05 -25.90
N ASN A 479 -14.64 32.60 -25.50
CA ASN A 479 -15.21 32.42 -24.18
C ASN A 479 -16.39 31.44 -24.27
N THR A 480 -16.38 30.40 -23.45
CA THR A 480 -17.29 29.26 -23.58
C THR A 480 -17.71 28.76 -22.21
N PHE A 481 -18.79 27.98 -22.15
CA PHE A 481 -19.31 27.45 -20.90
C PHE A 481 -18.34 26.43 -20.30
N LYS A 482 -18.05 26.55 -19.00
CA LYS A 482 -17.14 25.65 -18.26
C LYS A 482 -17.54 24.16 -18.34
N GLN A 483 -18.84 23.91 -18.56
CA GLN A 483 -19.43 22.57 -18.70
C GLN A 483 -19.16 21.90 -20.06
N HIS A 484 -18.66 22.62 -21.06
CA HIS A 484 -18.29 22.00 -22.34
C HIS A 484 -16.99 21.20 -22.20
N ASN A 485 -16.81 20.21 -23.05
CA ASN A 485 -15.63 19.37 -23.04
C ASN A 485 -14.63 19.85 -24.11
N TYR A 486 -13.41 20.18 -23.68
CA TYR A 486 -12.31 20.58 -24.56
C TYR A 486 -11.00 19.92 -24.14
N GLY A 487 -9.98 20.00 -25.00
CA GLY A 487 -8.69 19.40 -24.75
C GLY A 487 -7.83 20.21 -23.78
N VAL A 488 -6.80 19.55 -23.23
CA VAL A 488 -5.81 20.18 -22.34
C VAL A 488 -4.42 19.91 -22.88
N ARG A 489 -3.61 20.97 -23.01
CA ARG A 489 -2.16 20.87 -23.28
C ARG A 489 -1.43 21.54 -22.15
N LEU A 490 -0.42 20.87 -21.62
CA LEU A 490 0.29 21.37 -20.46
C LEU A 490 1.53 22.17 -20.84
N VAL A 491 1.81 23.16 -20.00
CA VAL A 491 2.98 24.04 -20.11
C VAL A 491 3.70 24.13 -18.75
N ARG A 492 4.99 24.44 -18.76
CA ARG A 492 5.77 24.73 -17.56
C ARG A 492 6.68 25.95 -17.77
N GLY A 493 7.13 26.53 -16.66
CA GLY A 493 7.85 27.80 -16.62
C GLY A 493 6.94 29.00 -16.36
N THR A 494 7.52 30.19 -16.26
CA THR A 494 6.81 31.46 -16.07
C THR A 494 7.24 32.43 -17.16
N LYS A 495 6.27 33.07 -17.81
CA LYS A 495 6.49 34.17 -18.73
C LYS A 495 6.49 35.51 -17.99
#